data_AF-A0A0H4BGI2-F1
#
_entry.id   AF-A0A0H4BGI2-F1
#
_cell.length_a   1.000
_cell.length_b   1.000
_cell.length_c   1.000
_cell.angle_alpha   90.00
_cell.angle_beta   90.00
_cell.angle_gamma   90.00
#
_symmetry.space_group_name_H-M   'P 1'
#
loop_
_entity.id
_entity.type
_entity.pdbx_description
1 polymer ?
#
loop_
_entity_poly.entity_id
_entity_poly.type
_entity_poly.pdbx_seq_one_letter_code
_entity_poly.pdbx_strand_id
1 'polypeptide(L)'
;MTPDPKSVKRFVRDNPLAARRALNLARGAAIRLNGGLRVYRPGSCMYTSASNNPCLIHAGPEGLEFSIPGGATGWEQAGEPPTVTTRILVAADGRALLQREQSGAVSL
;
A
#
# COMPACT_ATOMS: atom_id res chain seq x y z
N MET A 1 -4.58 16.90 1.51
CA MET A 1 -4.25 16.94 2.95
C MET A 1 -3.63 15.61 3.32
N THR A 2 -2.37 15.59 3.76
CA THR A 2 -1.76 14.39 4.35
C THR A 2 -2.40 14.18 5.73
N PRO A 3 -2.95 13.01 6.04
CA PRO A 3 -3.63 12.79 7.32
C PRO A 3 -2.63 12.80 8.48
N ASP A 4 -3.12 13.22 9.65
CA ASP A 4 -2.34 13.25 10.89
C ASP A 4 -1.81 11.83 11.22
N PRO A 5 -0.48 11.64 11.34
CA PRO A 5 0.11 10.36 11.69
C PRO A 5 -0.45 9.75 12.99
N LYS A 6 -0.90 10.56 13.94
CA LYS A 6 -1.52 10.04 15.18
C LYS A 6 -2.86 9.39 14.91
N SER A 7 -3.66 9.94 13.99
CA SER A 7 -4.97 9.40 13.61
C SER A 7 -4.83 8.05 12.91
N VAL A 8 -3.88 7.93 11.97
CA VAL A 8 -3.58 6.66 11.30
C VAL A 8 -3.20 5.58 12.32
N LYS A 9 -2.26 5.89 13.22
CA LYS A 9 -1.79 4.96 14.26
C LYS A 9 -2.92 4.52 15.20
N ARG A 10 -3.78 5.46 15.60
CA ARG A 10 -4.95 5.18 16.45
C ARG A 10 -5.90 4.21 15.77
N PHE A 11 -6.30 4.50 14.53
CA PHE A 11 -7.25 3.65 13.81
C PHE A 11 -6.73 2.22 13.63
N VAL A 12 -5.45 2.05 13.27
CA VAL A 12 -4.82 0.73 13.12
C VAL A 12 -4.79 -0.03 14.43
N ARG A 13 -4.44 0.63 15.54
CA ARG A 13 -4.41 0.02 16.88
C ARG A 13 -5.80 -0.45 17.29
N ASP A 14 -6.83 0.35 17.04
CA ASP A 14 -8.19 0.07 17.44
C ASP A 14 -8.85 -0.97 16.51
N ASN A 15 -8.34 -1.17 15.28
CA ASN A 15 -8.87 -2.08 14.26
C ASN A 15 -7.80 -3.01 13.63
N PRO A 16 -7.07 -3.82 14.43
CA PRO A 16 -5.88 -4.54 13.95
C PRO A 16 -6.19 -5.59 12.87
N LEU A 17 -7.34 -6.27 12.98
CA LEU A 17 -7.77 -7.26 11.99
C LEU A 17 -8.14 -6.64 10.65
N ALA A 18 -8.86 -5.51 10.67
CA ALA A 18 -9.22 -4.78 9.46
C ALA A 18 -7.96 -4.24 8.76
N ALA A 19 -7.03 -3.66 9.53
CA ALA A 19 -5.77 -3.16 9.00
C ALA A 19 -4.91 -4.27 8.36
N ARG A 20 -4.84 -5.46 8.97
CA ARG A 20 -4.14 -6.62 8.40
C ARG A 20 -4.79 -7.11 7.10
N ARG A 21 -6.12 -7.19 7.06
CA ARG A 21 -6.85 -7.56 5.84
C ARG A 21 -6.62 -6.55 4.74
N ALA A 22 -6.72 -5.26 5.05
CA ALA A 22 -6.51 -4.18 4.10
C ALA A 22 -5.11 -4.20 3.49
N LEU A 23 -4.06 -4.37 4.32
CA LEU A 23 -2.69 -4.51 3.84
C LEU A 23 -2.54 -5.67 2.85
N ASN A 24 -3.10 -6.84 3.18
CA ASN A 24 -3.04 -8.01 2.31
C ASN A 24 -3.81 -7.81 1.00
N LEU A 25 -5.00 -7.19 1.07
CA LEU A 25 -5.84 -6.91 -0.07
C LEU A 25 -5.18 -5.88 -1.00
N ALA A 26 -4.61 -4.82 -0.43
CA ALA A 26 -3.90 -3.78 -1.17
C ALA A 26 -2.64 -4.35 -1.86
N ARG A 27 -1.85 -5.17 -1.16
CA ARG A 27 -0.69 -5.86 -1.75
C ARG A 27 -1.09 -6.75 -2.92
N GLY A 28 -2.12 -7.59 -2.75
CA GLY A 28 -2.60 -8.47 -3.82
C GLY A 28 -3.15 -7.70 -5.01
N ALA A 29 -3.86 -6.60 -4.76
CA ALA A 29 -4.38 -5.72 -5.80
C ALA A 29 -3.26 -5.05 -6.60
N ALA A 30 -2.23 -4.50 -5.93
CA ALA A 30 -1.07 -3.90 -6.60
C ALA A 30 -0.30 -4.93 -7.42
N ILE A 31 -0.08 -6.13 -6.89
CA ILE A 31 0.57 -7.22 -7.64
C ILE A 31 -0.20 -7.53 -8.93
N ARG A 32 -1.52 -7.72 -8.83
CA ARG A 32 -2.35 -8.06 -9.99
C ARG A 32 -2.42 -6.93 -11.01
N LEU A 33 -2.51 -5.68 -10.55
CA LEU A 33 -2.59 -4.51 -11.42
C LEU A 33 -1.30 -4.34 -12.24
N ASN A 34 -0.15 -4.65 -11.64
CA ASN A 34 1.16 -4.45 -12.24
C ASN A 34 1.75 -5.73 -12.89
N GLY A 35 0.90 -6.65 -13.38
CA GLY A 35 1.35 -7.80 -14.18
C GLY A 35 1.84 -9.03 -13.41
N GLY A 36 1.70 -9.03 -12.08
CA GLY A 36 1.99 -10.19 -11.23
C GLY A 36 3.44 -10.30 -10.77
N LEU A 37 3.69 -11.26 -9.88
CA LEU A 37 4.98 -11.40 -9.17
C LEU A 37 6.20 -11.72 -10.04
N ARG A 38 5.99 -12.15 -11.30
CA ARG A 38 7.10 -12.40 -12.23
C ARG A 38 7.75 -11.12 -12.73
N VAL A 39 7.00 -10.01 -12.77
CA VAL A 39 7.45 -8.73 -13.35
C VAL A 39 7.44 -7.59 -12.32
N TYR A 40 6.63 -7.70 -11.27
CA TYR A 40 6.44 -6.65 -10.29
C TYR A 40 6.61 -7.15 -8.86
N ARG A 41 7.36 -6.39 -8.07
CA ARG A 41 7.54 -6.57 -6.63
C ARG A 41 7.13 -5.29 -5.89
N PRO A 42 6.10 -5.34 -5.03
CA PRO A 42 5.83 -4.26 -4.08
C PRO A 42 7.04 -4.01 -3.17
N GLY A 43 7.22 -2.78 -2.71
CA GLY A 43 8.23 -2.44 -1.71
C GLY A 43 8.05 -3.20 -0.40
N SER A 44 9.14 -3.31 0.35
CA SER A 44 9.27 -4.08 1.59
C SER A 44 8.22 -3.69 2.64
N CYS A 45 7.80 -2.43 2.67
CA CYS A 45 6.72 -1.91 3.51
C CYS A 45 5.43 -2.75 3.44
N MET A 46 5.13 -3.38 2.29
CA MET A 46 3.92 -4.20 2.12
C MET A 46 4.05 -5.61 2.73
N TYR A 47 5.21 -5.94 3.28
CA TYR A 47 5.48 -7.22 3.93
C TYR A 47 5.64 -7.08 5.45
N THR A 48 5.46 -5.87 5.99
CA THR A 48 5.55 -5.61 7.44
C THR A 48 4.16 -5.60 8.09
N SER A 49 4.06 -5.06 9.31
CA SER A 49 2.78 -4.78 9.97
C SER A 49 2.08 -3.59 9.32
N ALA A 50 0.75 -3.48 9.47
CA ALA A 50 0.04 -2.23 9.17
C ALA A 50 0.37 -1.11 10.18
N SER A 51 0.83 -1.48 11.38
CA SER A 51 1.26 -0.52 12.41
C SER A 51 2.58 0.14 12.00
N ASN A 52 2.64 1.47 12.04
CA ASN A 52 3.79 2.27 11.60
C ASN A 52 4.25 1.92 10.17
N ASN A 53 3.32 1.52 9.30
CA ASN A 53 3.65 1.17 7.93
C ASN A 53 3.87 2.43 7.08
N PRO A 54 5.05 2.64 6.47
CA PRO A 54 5.32 3.84 5.68
C PRO A 54 4.50 3.90 4.38
N CYS A 55 3.95 2.78 3.93
CA CYS A 55 3.08 2.73 2.75
C CYS A 55 1.61 2.92 3.10
N LEU A 56 1.21 2.89 4.38
CA LEU A 56 -0.14 3.26 4.81
C LEU A 56 -0.18 4.77 5.02
N ILE A 57 -0.63 5.49 3.98
CA ILE A 57 -0.64 6.95 3.99
C ILE A 57 -1.89 7.52 4.65
N HIS A 58 -2.94 6.71 4.83
CA HIS A 58 -4.19 7.12 5.46
C HIS A 58 -4.94 5.93 6.09
N ALA A 59 -5.62 6.15 7.22
CA ALA A 59 -6.49 5.14 7.83
C ALA A 59 -7.57 5.80 8.72
N GLY A 60 -8.83 5.48 8.45
CA GLY A 60 -9.98 5.96 9.20
C GLY A 60 -11.31 5.38 8.69
N PRO A 61 -12.46 5.95 9.09
CA PRO A 61 -13.79 5.48 8.72
C PRO A 61 -14.04 5.39 7.21
N GLU A 62 -13.43 6.28 6.45
CA GLU A 62 -13.43 6.33 4.97
C GLU A 62 -12.59 5.20 4.32
N GLY A 63 -11.68 4.56 5.07
CA GLY A 63 -10.88 3.45 4.58
C GLY A 63 -9.40 3.56 4.93
N LEU A 64 -8.62 2.65 4.35
CA LEU A 64 -7.17 2.57 4.46
C LEU A 64 -6.56 2.80 3.07
N GLU A 65 -5.83 3.90 2.90
CA GLU A 65 -5.15 4.23 1.65
C GLU A 65 -3.67 3.85 1.73
N PHE A 66 -3.24 3.04 0.77
CA PHE A 66 -1.85 2.63 0.61
C PHE A 66 -1.23 3.32 -0.60
N SER A 67 -0.04 3.88 -0.42
CA SER A 67 0.84 4.30 -1.52
C SER A 67 1.97 3.28 -1.64
N ILE A 68 1.92 2.46 -2.68
CA ILE A 68 2.74 1.26 -2.81
C ILE A 68 3.81 1.50 -3.88
N PRO A 69 5.06 1.81 -3.52
CA PRO A 69 6.15 1.80 -4.47
C PRO A 69 6.40 0.36 -4.93
N GLY A 70 6.79 0.17 -6.18
CA GLY A 70 7.26 -1.12 -6.67
C GLY A 70 7.98 -1.03 -7.99
N GLY A 71 8.59 -2.14 -8.38
CA GLY A 71 9.41 -2.25 -9.57
C GLY A 71 9.72 -3.70 -9.92
N ALA A 72 10.71 -3.92 -10.77
CA ALA A 72 11.16 -5.25 -11.16
C ALA A 72 11.62 -6.09 -9.96
N THR A 73 11.58 -7.41 -10.07
CA THR A 73 12.07 -8.30 -8.99
C THR A 73 13.50 -7.92 -8.59
N GLY A 74 13.73 -7.67 -7.29
CA GLY A 74 15.03 -7.27 -6.75
C GLY A 74 15.31 -5.76 -6.74
N TRP A 75 14.41 -4.91 -7.26
CA TRP A 75 14.63 -3.46 -7.40
C TRP A 75 15.10 -2.79 -6.09
N GLU A 76 14.41 -3.08 -4.99
CA GLU A 76 14.70 -2.45 -3.69
C GLU A 76 16.05 -2.90 -3.12
N GLN A 77 16.43 -4.18 -3.32
CA GLN A 77 17.73 -4.71 -2.89
C GLN A 77 18.89 -4.15 -3.73
N ALA A 78 18.63 -3.83 -5.00
CA ALA A 78 19.58 -3.19 -5.88
C ALA A 78 19.70 -1.68 -5.63
N GLY A 79 18.86 -1.08 -4.78
CA GLY A 79 18.84 0.36 -4.52
C GLY A 79 18.24 1.17 -5.68
N GLU A 80 17.54 0.51 -6.60
CA GLU A 80 16.87 1.16 -7.73
C GLU A 80 15.65 1.95 -7.24
N PRO A 81 15.25 3.03 -7.93
CA PRO A 81 13.99 3.69 -7.64
C PRO A 81 12.79 2.81 -8.06
N PRO A 82 11.60 2.99 -7.45
CA PRO A 82 10.40 2.32 -7.91
C PRO A 82 10.03 2.81 -9.31
N THR A 83 9.67 1.88 -10.21
CA THR A 83 9.22 2.22 -11.57
C THR A 83 7.74 2.59 -11.61
N VAL A 84 6.97 2.19 -10.59
CA VAL A 84 5.54 2.49 -10.45
C VAL A 84 5.18 2.70 -8.98
N THR A 85 4.29 3.65 -8.73
CA THR A 85 3.60 3.80 -7.45
C THR A 85 2.13 3.49 -7.65
N THR A 86 1.57 2.61 -6.82
CA THR A 86 0.15 2.25 -6.87
C THR A 86 -0.56 2.79 -5.64
N ARG A 87 -1.60 3.61 -5.84
CA ARG A 87 -2.54 3.99 -4.79
C ARG A 87 -3.69 3.01 -4.71
N ILE A 88 -3.93 2.47 -3.51
CA ILE A 88 -5.05 1.56 -3.25
C ILE A 88 -5.83 2.07 -2.05
N LEU A 89 -7.12 2.33 -2.22
CA LEU A 89 -8.03 2.55 -1.11
C LEU A 89 -8.81 1.27 -0.81
N VAL A 90 -8.74 0.81 0.43
CA VAL A 90 -9.50 -0.33 0.94
C VAL A 90 -10.55 0.17 1.93
N ALA A 91 -11.74 -0.43 1.93
CA ALA A 91 -12.78 -0.14 2.91
C ALA A 91 -12.28 -0.31 4.35
N ALA A 92 -12.87 0.43 5.28
CA ALA A 92 -12.45 0.49 6.68
C ALA A 92 -12.44 -0.88 7.41
N ASP A 93 -13.25 -1.84 6.96
CA ASP A 93 -13.30 -3.21 7.48
C ASP A 93 -12.24 -4.16 6.88
N GLY A 94 -11.48 -3.66 5.90
CA GLY A 94 -10.43 -4.37 5.17
C GLY A 94 -10.93 -5.35 4.12
N ARG A 95 -12.21 -5.32 3.72
CA ARG A 95 -12.81 -6.38 2.89
C ARG A 95 -13.04 -6.03 1.43
N ALA A 96 -13.06 -4.75 1.06
CA ALA A 96 -13.38 -4.33 -0.30
C ALA A 96 -12.39 -3.29 -0.83
N LEU A 97 -12.03 -3.41 -2.11
CA LEU A 97 -11.28 -2.39 -2.82
C LEU A 97 -12.24 -1.28 -3.25
N LEU A 98 -11.99 -0.05 -2.80
CA LEU A 98 -12.78 1.12 -3.17
C LEU A 98 -12.15 1.82 -4.39
N GLN A 99 -10.82 1.98 -4.42
CA GLN A 99 -10.12 2.66 -5.51
C GLN A 99 -8.75 2.01 -5.78
N ARG A 100 -8.29 2.12 -7.03
CA ARG A 100 -7.03 1.58 -7.53
C ARG A 100 -6.49 2.47 -8.64
N GLU A 101 -5.35 3.10 -8.41
CA GLU A 101 -4.70 4.01 -9.37
C GLU A 101 -3.21 3.69 -9.42
N GLN A 102 -2.62 3.76 -10.62
CA GLN A 102 -1.17 3.60 -10.81
C GLN A 102 -0.60 4.87 -11.43
N SER A 103 0.56 5.29 -10.95
CA SER A 103 1.40 6.29 -11.59
C SER A 103 2.77 5.68 -11.87
N GLY A 104 3.20 5.72 -13.13
CA GLY A 104 4.58 5.37 -13.49
C GLY A 104 5.56 6.41 -12.98
N ALA A 105 6.84 6.05 -12.92
CA ALA A 105 7.90 7.04 -12.81
C ALA A 105 7.76 8.05 -13.95
N VAL A 106 7.54 9.32 -13.63
CA VAL A 106 7.72 10.40 -14.60
C VAL A 106 9.22 10.43 -14.89
N SER A 107 9.61 9.97 -16.07
CA SER A 107 10.96 10.24 -16.57
C SER A 107 11.13 11.76 -16.61
N LEU A 108 11.99 12.28 -15.73
CA LEU A 108 12.52 13.64 -15.83
C LEU A 108 13.60 13.68 -16.90
#